data_AF-A0A7Y6ZPI1-F1
#
_entry.id   AF-A0A7Y6ZPI1-F1
#
_cell.length_a   1.000
_cell.length_b   1.000
_cell.length_c   1.000
_cell.angle_alpha   90.00
_cell.angle_beta   90.00
_cell.angle_gamma   90.00
#
_symmetry.space_group_name_H-M   'P 1'
#
loop_
_entity.id
_entity.type
_entity.pdbx_description
1 polymer ?
#
loop_
_entity_poly.entity_id
_entity_poly.type
_entity_poly.pdbx_seq_one_letter_code
_entity_poly.pdbx_strand_id
1 'polypeptide(L)'
;MKKSKEQLKYEAYQIGLKFINTRLEEEVLYAKIEKQGIPINIAKEVATNIVLQRNSNNKVNFSDYKKLGIYLSIFWIIGSTAAYAFTSEIFIGILFLISTVLPSSIIGYLMSTTKLKFS
;
A
#
# COMPACT_ATOMS: atom_id res chain seq x y z
N MET A 1 -9.92 40.57 -8.65
CA MET A 1 -8.50 40.15 -8.53
C MET A 1 -8.30 38.86 -9.32
N LYS A 2 -7.38 38.82 -10.30
CA LYS A 2 -6.96 37.56 -10.94
C LYS A 2 -6.15 36.76 -9.91
N LYS A 3 -6.55 35.53 -9.61
CA LYS A 3 -5.72 34.60 -8.80
C LYS A 3 -4.39 34.37 -9.50
N SER A 4 -3.31 34.27 -8.73
CA SER A 4 -2.01 33.92 -9.30
C SER A 4 -2.03 32.47 -9.79
N LYS A 5 -1.18 32.15 -10.77
CA LYS A 5 -1.04 30.78 -11.29
C LYS A 5 -0.68 29.78 -10.19
N GLU A 6 0.13 30.20 -9.21
CA GLU A 6 0.51 29.38 -8.06
C GLU A 6 -0.66 29.11 -7.12
N GLN A 7 -1.51 30.10 -6.85
CA GLN A 7 -2.71 29.93 -6.02
C GLN A 7 -3.68 28.93 -6.66
N LEU A 8 -3.90 29.02 -7.98
CA LEU A 8 -4.74 28.08 -8.71
C LEU A 8 -4.17 26.66 -8.68
N LYS A 9 -2.84 26.52 -8.81
CA LYS A 9 -2.17 25.22 -8.70
C LYS A 9 -2.28 24.64 -7.30
N TYR A 10 -2.10 25.46 -6.26
CA TYR A 10 -2.27 25.04 -4.87
C TYR A 10 -3.70 24.55 -4.58
N GLU A 11 -4.72 25.28 -5.03
CA GLU A 11 -6.12 24.88 -4.88
C GLU A 11 -6.42 23.57 -5.63
N ALA A 12 -5.92 23.44 -6.86
CA ALA A 12 -6.05 22.21 -7.62
C ALA A 12 -5.41 21.02 -6.89
N TYR A 13 -4.24 21.21 -6.27
CA TYR A 13 -3.60 20.19 -5.44
C TYR A 13 -4.44 19.82 -4.23
N GLN A 14 -5.01 20.79 -3.52
CA GLN A 14 -5.88 20.52 -2.37
C GLN A 14 -7.12 19.71 -2.76
N ILE A 15 -7.72 20.01 -3.91
CA ILE A 15 -8.84 19.24 -4.46
C ILE A 15 -8.37 17.83 -4.81
N GLY A 16 -7.28 17.71 -5.55
CA GLY A 16 -6.77 16.43 -6.03
C GLY A 16 -6.29 15.51 -4.89
N LEU A 17 -5.69 16.06 -3.83
CA LEU A 17 -5.23 15.29 -2.66
C LEU A 17 -6.37 14.57 -1.95
N LYS A 18 -7.61 15.07 -2.01
CA LYS A 18 -8.79 14.36 -1.48
C LYS A 18 -9.01 13.00 -2.15
N PHE A 19 -8.46 12.82 -3.34
CA PHE A 19 -8.59 11.61 -4.13
C PHE A 19 -7.33 10.74 -4.13
N ILE A 20 -6.27 11.09 -3.37
CA ILE A 20 -5.00 10.35 -3.40
C ILE A 20 -5.15 8.87 -2.96
N ASN A 21 -6.10 8.60 -2.06
CA ASN A 21 -6.41 7.25 -1.59
C ASN A 21 -7.46 6.54 -2.47
N THR A 22 -7.99 7.20 -3.48
CA THR A 22 -8.93 6.60 -4.43
C THR A 22 -8.17 5.91 -5.57
N ARG A 23 -8.80 4.95 -6.24
CA ARG A 23 -8.25 4.26 -7.42
C ARG A 23 -8.66 4.90 -8.74
N LEU A 24 -9.03 6.18 -8.72
CA LEU A 24 -9.41 6.89 -9.94
C LEU A 24 -8.24 6.91 -10.93
N GLU A 25 -8.55 6.65 -12.18
CA GLU A 25 -7.62 6.85 -13.29
C GLU A 25 -7.31 8.33 -13.46
N GLU A 26 -6.15 8.63 -14.05
CA GLU A 26 -5.69 10.00 -14.30
C GLU A 26 -6.75 10.82 -15.07
N GLU A 27 -7.42 10.19 -16.02
CA GLU A 27 -8.48 10.78 -16.85
C GLU A 27 -9.69 11.22 -16.01
N VAL A 28 -10.13 10.36 -15.10
CA VAL A 28 -11.25 10.65 -14.22
C VAL A 28 -10.87 11.69 -13.17
N LEU A 29 -9.61 11.67 -12.74
CA LEU A 29 -9.07 12.61 -11.76
C LEU A 29 -8.98 14.03 -12.34
N TYR A 30 -8.46 14.20 -13.56
CA TYR A 30 -8.42 15.52 -14.19
C TYR A 30 -9.84 16.06 -14.38
N ALA A 31 -10.78 15.23 -14.86
CA ALA A 31 -12.14 15.67 -15.14
C ALA A 31 -12.86 16.14 -13.85
N LYS A 32 -12.57 15.51 -12.71
CA LYS A 32 -13.08 15.96 -11.40
C LYS A 32 -12.47 17.27 -10.93
N ILE A 33 -11.17 17.50 -11.17
CA ILE A 33 -10.48 18.74 -10.80
C ILE A 33 -10.96 19.90 -11.71
N GLU A 34 -11.09 19.65 -13.01
CA GLU A 34 -11.60 20.62 -13.99
C GLU A 34 -13.03 21.07 -13.66
N LYS A 35 -13.91 20.12 -13.28
CA LYS A 35 -15.29 20.43 -12.86
C LYS A 35 -15.40 21.40 -11.67
N GLN A 36 -14.31 21.62 -10.92
CA GLN A 36 -14.25 22.60 -9.84
C GLN A 36 -13.85 24.01 -10.32
N GLY A 37 -13.77 24.23 -11.63
CA GLY A 37 -13.39 25.51 -12.24
C GLY A 37 -11.87 25.71 -12.36
N ILE A 38 -11.08 24.65 -12.22
CA ILE A 38 -9.63 24.69 -12.43
C ILE A 38 -9.33 24.60 -13.93
N PRO A 39 -8.44 25.46 -14.48
CA PRO A 39 -8.03 25.38 -15.88
C PRO A 39 -7.44 24.01 -16.25
N ILE A 40 -7.78 23.53 -17.44
CA ILE A 40 -7.46 22.16 -17.89
C ILE A 40 -5.96 21.83 -17.83
N ASN A 41 -5.09 22.80 -18.11
CA ASN A 41 -3.63 22.61 -18.07
C ASN A 41 -3.14 22.30 -16.64
N ILE A 42 -3.65 23.01 -15.63
CA ILE A 42 -3.32 22.81 -14.22
C ILE A 42 -3.98 21.53 -13.72
N ALA A 43 -5.24 21.29 -14.09
CA ALA A 43 -5.96 20.09 -13.68
C ALA A 43 -5.25 18.81 -14.13
N LYS A 44 -4.78 18.77 -15.39
CA LYS A 44 -4.03 17.64 -15.95
C LYS A 44 -2.70 17.44 -15.24
N GLU A 45 -1.90 18.50 -15.08
CA GLU A 45 -0.62 18.44 -14.39
C GLU A 45 -0.76 17.90 -12.95
N VAL A 46 -1.76 18.40 -12.22
CA VAL A 46 -2.02 17.98 -10.84
C VAL A 46 -2.50 16.53 -10.78
N ALA A 47 -3.38 16.12 -11.71
CA ALA A 47 -3.87 14.74 -11.77
C ALA A 47 -2.72 13.74 -12.00
N THR A 48 -1.84 14.01 -12.97
CA THR A 48 -0.66 13.18 -13.24
C THR A 48 0.23 13.07 -11.99
N ASN A 49 0.52 14.20 -11.34
CA ASN A 49 1.38 14.20 -10.15
C ASN A 49 0.79 13.41 -8.99
N ILE A 50 -0.52 13.47 -8.77
CA ILE A 50 -1.19 12.69 -7.73
C ILE A 50 -1.15 11.20 -8.03
N VAL A 51 -1.38 10.81 -9.29
CA VAL A 51 -1.29 9.40 -9.69
C VAL A 51 0.14 8.87 -9.49
N LEU A 52 1.16 9.64 -9.86
CA LEU A 52 2.56 9.29 -9.62
C LEU A 52 2.87 9.15 -8.13
N GLN A 53 2.42 10.11 -7.30
CA GLN A 53 2.62 10.07 -5.85
C GLN A 53 1.94 8.85 -5.22
N ARG A 54 0.70 8.54 -5.63
CA ARG A 54 -0.04 7.36 -5.19
C ARG A 54 0.71 6.07 -5.55
N ASN A 55 1.21 5.96 -6.78
CA ASN A 55 1.93 4.79 -7.24
C ASN A 55 3.27 4.61 -6.51
N SER A 56 3.96 5.71 -6.21
CA SER A 56 5.18 5.71 -5.39
C SER A 56 4.89 5.22 -3.96
N ASN A 57 3.88 5.80 -3.29
CA ASN A 57 3.49 5.41 -1.94
C ASN A 57 3.03 3.95 -1.85
N ASN A 58 2.33 3.45 -2.87
CA ASN A 58 1.93 2.04 -2.92
C ASN A 58 3.12 1.07 -3.06
N LYS A 59 4.17 1.46 -3.80
CA LYS A 59 5.40 0.65 -3.92
C LYS A 59 6.16 0.57 -2.59
N VAL A 60 6.25 1.68 -1.84
CA VAL A 60 6.89 1.71 -0.52
C VAL A 60 6.16 0.77 0.44
N ASN A 61 4.83 0.89 0.52
CA ASN A 61 4.01 0.03 1.38
C ASN A 61 4.17 -1.46 1.05
N PHE A 62 4.25 -1.84 -0.24
CA PHE A 62 4.44 -3.25 -0.63
C PHE A 62 5.76 -3.85 -0.13
N SER A 63 6.84 -3.06 -0.11
CA SER A 63 8.13 -3.47 0.43
C SER A 63 8.05 -3.79 1.92
N ASP A 64 7.29 -2.99 2.67
CA ASP A 64 7.17 -3.13 4.12
C ASP A 64 6.40 -4.39 4.52
N TYR A 65 5.36 -4.77 3.78
CA TYR A 65 4.64 -6.05 4.01
C TYR A 65 5.50 -7.27 3.71
N LYS A 66 6.35 -7.21 2.69
CA LYS A 66 7.30 -8.30 2.39
C LYS A 66 8.29 -8.49 3.53
N LYS A 67 8.81 -7.40 4.11
CA LYS A 67 9.70 -7.44 5.28
C LYS A 67 8.99 -8.01 6.51
N LEU A 68 7.76 -7.59 6.79
CA LEU A 68 6.95 -8.11 7.89
C LEU A 68 6.76 -9.63 7.82
N GLY A 69 6.44 -10.17 6.64
CA GLY A 69 6.29 -11.62 6.46
C GLY A 69 7.59 -12.40 6.78
N ILE A 70 8.75 -11.84 6.42
CA ILE A 70 10.05 -12.43 6.75
C ILE A 70 10.31 -12.38 8.26
N TYR A 71 10.06 -11.25 8.92
CA TYR A 71 10.25 -11.12 10.37
C TYR A 71 9.35 -12.07 11.17
N LEU A 72 8.07 -12.19 10.79
CA LEU A 72 7.15 -13.15 11.40
C LEU A 72 7.62 -14.59 11.22
N SER A 73 8.13 -14.94 10.02
CA SER A 73 8.64 -16.29 9.75
C SER A 73 9.85 -16.62 10.64
N ILE A 74 10.78 -15.67 10.81
CA ILE A 74 11.95 -15.84 11.69
C ILE A 74 11.51 -15.99 13.15
N PHE A 75 10.56 -15.16 13.61
CA PHE A 75 10.03 -15.24 14.97
C PHE A 75 9.44 -16.62 15.28
N TRP A 76 8.65 -17.18 14.37
CA TRP A 76 8.06 -18.52 14.55
C TRP A 76 9.10 -19.64 14.49
N ILE A 77 10.13 -19.53 13.66
CA ILE A 77 11.24 -20.50 13.62
C ILE A 77 11.95 -20.53 14.99
N ILE A 78 12.28 -19.36 15.54
CA ILE A 78 12.91 -19.26 16.87
C ILE A 78 11.99 -19.83 17.95
N GLY A 79 10.70 -19.47 17.93
CA GLY A 79 9.71 -19.98 18.87
C GLY A 79 9.58 -21.51 18.82
N SER A 80 9.62 -22.10 17.63
CA SER A 80 9.59 -23.56 17.46
C SER A 80 10.86 -24.22 18.00
N THR A 81 12.04 -23.65 17.77
CA THR A 81 13.29 -24.19 18.30
C THR A 81 13.29 -24.16 19.83
N ALA A 82 12.79 -23.06 20.43
CA ALA A 82 12.63 -22.95 21.87
C ALA A 82 11.62 -23.99 22.41
N ALA A 83 10.47 -24.16 21.75
CA ALA A 83 9.48 -25.16 22.14
C ALA A 83 10.06 -26.58 22.13
N TYR A 84 10.83 -26.94 21.10
CA TYR A 84 11.55 -28.21 21.05
C TYR A 84 12.56 -28.36 22.20
N ALA A 85 13.33 -27.32 22.50
CA ALA A 85 14.31 -27.35 23.59
C ALA A 85 13.67 -27.59 24.98
N PHE A 86 12.46 -27.08 25.21
CA PHE A 86 11.75 -27.27 26.49
C PHE A 86 10.97 -28.59 26.56
N THR A 87 10.41 -29.06 25.45
CA THR A 87 9.54 -30.26 25.44
C THR A 87 10.28 -31.53 25.09
N SER A 88 11.46 -31.44 24.44
CA SER A 88 12.19 -32.56 23.82
C SER A 88 11.39 -33.34 22.77
N GLU A 89 10.18 -32.90 22.43
CA GLU A 89 9.28 -33.56 21.51
C GLU A 89 9.32 -32.86 20.15
N ILE A 90 9.94 -33.52 19.17
CA ILE A 90 10.10 -32.96 17.82
C ILE A 90 8.74 -32.80 17.11
N PHE A 91 7.77 -33.64 17.45
CA PHE A 91 6.41 -33.57 16.92
C PHE A 91 5.70 -32.27 17.31
N ILE A 92 5.86 -31.80 18.55
CA ILE A 92 5.27 -30.54 19.02
C ILE A 92 5.88 -29.36 18.26
N GLY A 93 7.21 -29.33 18.08
CA GLY A 93 7.89 -28.30 17.30
C GLY A 93 7.43 -28.25 15.85
N ILE A 94 7.33 -29.41 15.19
CA ILE A 94 6.85 -29.51 13.80
C ILE A 94 5.38 -29.08 13.68
N LEU A 95 4.50 -29.48 14.59
CA LEU A 95 3.09 -29.07 14.59
C LEU A 95 2.95 -27.55 14.75
N PHE A 96 3.79 -26.95 15.59
CA PHE A 96 3.82 -25.51 15.80
C PHE A 96 4.26 -24.75 14.55
N LEU A 97 5.30 -25.23 13.86
CA LEU A 97 5.73 -24.63 12.58
C LEU A 97 4.64 -24.70 11.52
N ILE A 98 4.00 -25.87 11.35
CA ILE A 98 2.95 -26.05 10.34
C ILE A 98 1.73 -25.17 10.67
N SER A 99 1.29 -25.14 11.92
CA SER A 99 0.10 -24.38 12.33
C SER A 99 0.31 -22.86 12.35
N THR A 100 1.55 -22.37 12.41
CA THR A 100 1.82 -20.93 12.53
C THR A 100 2.46 -20.34 11.27
N VAL A 101 3.41 -21.03 10.64
CA VAL A 101 4.14 -20.53 9.48
C VAL A 101 3.28 -20.58 8.22
N LEU A 102 2.49 -21.65 8.01
CA LEU A 102 1.62 -21.75 6.83
C LEU A 102 0.52 -20.67 6.83
N PRO A 103 -0.25 -20.46 7.92
CA PRO A 103 -1.26 -19.39 7.91
C PRO A 103 -0.63 -18.01 7.82
N SER A 104 0.49 -17.76 8.48
CA SER A 104 1.17 -16.45 8.43
C SER A 104 1.71 -16.13 7.03
N SER A 105 2.25 -17.13 6.32
CA SER A 105 2.72 -16.97 4.94
C SER A 105 1.56 -16.81 3.95
N ILE A 106 0.44 -17.50 4.15
CA ILE A 106 -0.80 -17.29 3.38
C ILE A 106 -1.35 -15.87 3.62
N ILE A 107 -1.40 -15.40 4.87
CA ILE A 107 -1.85 -14.05 5.21
C ILE A 107 -0.92 -13.00 4.58
N GLY A 108 0.40 -13.19 4.68
CA GLY A 108 1.38 -12.31 4.02
C GLY A 108 1.23 -12.31 2.50
N TYR A 109 1.01 -13.47 1.89
CA TYR A 109 0.75 -13.60 0.45
C TYR A 109 -0.57 -12.91 0.06
N LEU A 110 -1.65 -13.13 0.79
CA LEU A 110 -2.94 -12.49 0.54
C LEU A 110 -2.88 -10.98 0.72
N MET A 111 -2.21 -10.47 1.75
CA MET A 111 -1.99 -9.04 1.96
C MET A 111 -1.14 -8.42 0.84
N SER A 112 -0.19 -9.16 0.28
CA SER A 112 0.62 -8.70 -0.85
C SER A 112 -0.14 -8.74 -2.20
N THR A 113 -1.04 -9.72 -2.40
CA THR A 113 -1.71 -9.95 -3.69
C THR A 113 -3.12 -9.35 -3.80
N THR A 114 -3.83 -9.08 -2.70
CA THR A 114 -5.17 -8.47 -2.72
C THR A 114 -5.20 -7.06 -3.31
N LYS A 115 -4.06 -6.38 -3.43
CA LYS A 115 -3.96 -5.11 -4.17
C LYS A 115 -3.74 -5.27 -5.68
N LEU A 116 -3.33 -6.45 -6.16
CA LEU A 116 -3.04 -6.72 -7.58
C LEU A 116 -4.29 -7.15 -8.39
N LYS A 117 -5.31 -7.72 -7.74
CA LYS A 117 -6.47 -8.32 -8.41
C LYS A 117 -7.64 -7.38 -8.76
N PHE A 118 -7.49 -6.09 -8.48
CA PHE A 118 -8.52 -5.08 -8.76
C PHE A 118 -7.93 -3.89 -9.55
N SER A 119 -6.88 -4.18 -10.31
CA SER A 119 -6.36 -3.35 -11.40
C SER A 119 -7.10 -3.66 -12.69
#